data_AF-A0A8J3RCN7-F1
#
_entry.id   AF-A0A8J3RCN7-F1
#
_cell.length_a   1.000
_cell.length_b   1.000
_cell.length_c   1.000
_cell.angle_alpha   90.00
_cell.angle_beta   90.00
_cell.angle_gamma   90.00
#
_symmetry.space_group_name_H-M   'P 1'
#
loop_
_entity.id
_entity.type
_entity.pdbx_description
1 polymer ?
#
loop_
_entity_poly.entity_id
_entity_poly.type
_entity_poly.pdbx_seq_one_letter_code
_entity_poly.pdbx_strand_id
1 'polypeptide(L)'
;MTVHRRSCPDCGRIYYERGPAKMIEAARTTAGECRADAFITELESTRSRKNLTRLADIVVRFERFALTGSLPVPRELNDLEDGIKEIKAGDVRLPFFDVPRSPTGAVRLTSGFLKKSWKTPPKYIREAIWVRKEDLSP
;
A
#
# COMPACT_ATOMS: atom_id res chain seq x y z
N MET A 1 11.91 -9.51 -10.59
CA MET A 1 11.42 -8.11 -10.57
C MET A 1 11.37 -7.69 -9.12
N THR A 2 11.74 -6.45 -8.83
CA THR A 2 11.72 -5.87 -7.48
C THR A 2 11.02 -4.52 -7.55
N VAL A 3 10.24 -4.20 -6.53
CA VAL A 3 9.67 -2.88 -6.31
C VAL A 3 10.77 -2.01 -5.71
N HIS A 4 11.06 -0.88 -6.35
CA HIS A 4 12.02 0.06 -5.81
C HIS A 4 11.53 0.62 -4.49
N ARG A 5 12.43 0.67 -3.50
CA ARG A 5 12.19 1.25 -2.18
C ARG A 5 13.24 2.31 -1.93
N ARG A 6 12.82 3.40 -1.32
CA ARG A 6 13.73 4.42 -0.79
C ARG A 6 13.36 4.69 0.66
N SER A 7 14.35 4.97 1.48
CA SER A 7 14.12 5.40 2.85
C SER A 7 14.14 6.92 2.91
N CYS A 8 13.15 7.52 3.56
CA CYS A 8 13.20 8.92 3.92
C CYS A 8 14.34 9.13 4.92
N PRO A 9 15.31 10.03 4.66
CA PRO A 9 16.44 10.24 5.56
C PRO A 9 16.00 10.83 6.90
N ASP A 10 14.91 11.58 6.95
CA ASP A 10 14.48 12.32 8.15
C ASP A 10 13.68 11.44 9.12
N CYS A 11 12.79 10.59 8.60
CA CYS A 11 11.89 9.77 9.42
C CYS A 11 12.11 8.26 9.28
N GLY A 12 13.06 7.86 8.42
CA GLY A 12 13.40 6.46 8.15
C GLY A 12 12.29 5.65 7.48
N ARG A 13 11.18 6.26 7.07
CA ARG A 13 10.05 5.56 6.44
C ARG A 13 10.42 5.07 5.03
N ILE A 14 9.91 3.90 4.68
CA ILE A 14 10.03 3.36 3.32
C ILE A 14 8.97 4.02 2.45
N TYR A 15 9.35 4.54 1.30
CA TYR A 15 8.41 4.94 0.25
C TYR A 15 8.68 4.17 -1.05
N TYR A 16 7.59 3.84 -1.72
CA TYR A 16 7.56 3.02 -2.93
C TYR A 16 7.56 3.87 -4.19
N GLU A 17 6.89 5.02 -4.15
CA GLU A 17 6.78 5.92 -5.29
C GLU A 17 6.49 7.36 -4.84
N ARG A 18 6.98 8.34 -5.59
CA ARG A 18 6.71 9.76 -5.38
C ARG A 18 6.45 10.45 -6.70
N GLY A 19 5.21 10.90 -6.88
CA GLY A 19 4.79 11.71 -8.03
C GLY A 19 4.24 13.07 -7.62
N PRO A 20 3.84 13.90 -8.60
CA PRO A 20 3.28 15.23 -8.35
C PRO A 20 1.96 15.21 -7.58
N ALA A 21 1.20 14.11 -7.62
CA ALA A 21 -0.11 14.03 -6.98
C ALA A 21 -0.10 13.29 -5.63
N LYS A 22 0.67 12.20 -5.53
CA LYS A 22 0.75 11.37 -4.31
C LYS A 22 2.17 10.88 -4.05
N MET A 23 2.46 10.69 -2.77
CA MET A 23 3.61 9.92 -2.27
C MET A 23 3.09 8.65 -1.60
N ILE A 24 3.62 7.48 -1.98
CA ILE A 24 3.16 6.18 -1.49
C ILE A 24 4.20 5.62 -0.52
N GLU A 25 3.83 5.53 0.75
CA GLU A 25 4.69 5.10 1.85
C GLU A 25 4.23 3.79 2.48
N ALA A 26 5.12 3.10 3.21
CA ALA A 26 4.74 2.06 4.14
C ALA A 26 4.29 2.69 5.48
N ALA A 27 3.14 2.27 5.99
CA ALA A 27 2.78 2.50 7.39
C ALA A 27 3.72 1.69 8.29
N ARG A 28 4.00 2.21 9.48
CA ARG A 28 4.86 1.62 10.48
C ARG A 28 4.09 1.46 11.79
N THR A 29 4.08 0.27 12.36
CA THR A 29 3.53 0.04 13.70
C THR A 29 4.39 0.68 14.79
N THR A 30 3.88 0.78 16.02
CA THR A 30 4.67 1.25 17.18
C THR A 30 5.88 0.36 17.46
N ALA A 31 5.82 -0.92 17.09
CA ALA A 31 6.94 -1.86 17.15
C ALA A 31 7.93 -1.72 15.97
N GLY A 32 7.69 -0.81 15.03
CA GLY A 32 8.55 -0.58 13.87
C GLY A 32 8.24 -1.47 12.65
N GLU A 33 7.20 -2.30 12.70
CA GLU A 33 6.86 -3.23 11.62
C GLU A 33 6.29 -2.49 10.41
N CYS A 34 6.77 -2.81 9.21
CA CYS A 34 6.25 -2.32 7.93
C CYS A 34 5.56 -3.47 7.19
N ARG A 35 4.29 -3.75 7.53
CA ARG A 35 3.61 -4.97 7.06
C ARG A 35 3.32 -5.00 5.56
N ALA A 36 3.03 -3.84 4.96
CA ALA A 36 2.94 -3.74 3.50
C ALA A 36 4.27 -4.11 2.83
N ASP A 37 5.39 -3.68 3.43
CA ASP A 37 6.72 -3.97 2.92
C ASP A 37 7.09 -5.45 3.06
N ALA A 38 6.75 -6.06 4.20
CA ALA A 38 6.92 -7.48 4.42
C ALA A 38 6.18 -8.31 3.36
N PHE A 39 4.93 -7.95 3.04
CA PHE A 39 4.14 -8.61 2.00
C PHE A 39 4.76 -8.46 0.60
N ILE A 40 5.20 -7.25 0.22
CA ILE A 40 5.85 -7.04 -1.09
C ILE A 40 7.16 -7.82 -1.17
N THR A 41 7.95 -7.83 -0.10
CA THR A 41 9.19 -8.61 0.01
C THR A 41 8.93 -10.11 -0.12
N GLU A 42 7.84 -10.63 0.45
CA GLU A 42 7.42 -12.03 0.27
C GLU A 42 7.12 -12.34 -1.21
N LEU A 43 6.39 -11.45 -1.91
CA LEU A 43 6.15 -11.59 -3.35
C LEU A 43 7.46 -11.59 -4.17
N GLU A 44 8.43 -10.76 -3.80
CA GLU A 44 9.74 -10.68 -4.46
C GLU A 44 10.62 -11.90 -4.21
N SER A 45 10.53 -12.50 -3.01
CA SER A 45 11.33 -13.66 -2.62
C SER A 45 11.09 -14.89 -3.52
N THR A 46 9.95 -14.92 -4.19
CA THR A 46 9.49 -16.05 -4.99
C THR A 46 9.52 -15.69 -6.48
N ARG A 47 10.39 -16.35 -7.25
CA ARG A 47 10.55 -16.10 -8.70
C ARG A 47 9.44 -16.73 -9.58
N SER A 48 8.26 -16.97 -9.02
CA SER A 48 7.14 -17.54 -9.78
C SER A 48 6.63 -16.53 -10.81
N ARG A 49 6.28 -16.99 -12.02
CA ARG A 49 5.72 -16.12 -13.07
C ARG A 49 4.50 -15.34 -12.60
N LYS A 50 3.68 -15.96 -11.74
CA LYS A 50 2.50 -15.32 -11.15
C LYS A 50 2.88 -14.15 -10.24
N ASN A 51 3.89 -14.30 -9.38
CA ASN A 51 4.34 -13.21 -8.51
C ASN A 51 5.04 -12.11 -9.28
N LEU A 52 5.80 -12.43 -10.33
CA LEU A 52 6.35 -11.41 -11.22
C LEU A 52 5.25 -10.57 -11.88
N THR A 53 4.14 -11.20 -12.29
CA THR A 53 2.98 -10.49 -12.84
C THR A 53 2.33 -9.59 -11.79
N ARG A 54 2.17 -10.08 -10.56
CA ARG A 54 1.65 -9.30 -9.42
C ARG A 54 2.53 -8.09 -9.11
N LEU A 55 3.85 -8.25 -9.11
CA LEU A 55 4.80 -7.17 -8.86
C LEU A 55 4.73 -6.11 -9.97
N ALA A 56 4.62 -6.53 -11.23
CA ALA A 56 4.41 -5.60 -12.35
C ALA A 56 3.11 -4.81 -12.20
N ASP A 57 2.02 -5.49 -11.85
CA ASP A 57 0.72 -4.87 -11.60
C ASP A 57 0.76 -3.84 -10.47
N ILE A 58 1.53 -4.10 -9.41
CA ILE A 58 1.74 -3.18 -8.28
C ILE A 58 2.50 -1.94 -8.76
N VAL A 59 3.64 -2.10 -9.43
CA VAL A 59 4.49 -0.98 -9.87
C VAL A 59 3.72 -0.05 -10.81
N VAL A 60 3.01 -0.58 -11.81
CA VAL A 60 2.22 0.23 -12.75
C VAL A 60 1.15 1.06 -12.03
N ARG A 61 0.51 0.50 -11.00
CA ARG A 61 -0.52 1.21 -10.23
C ARG A 61 0.07 2.23 -9.28
N PHE A 62 1.22 1.94 -8.68
CA PHE A 62 1.93 2.91 -7.85
C PHE A 62 2.35 4.12 -8.66
N GLU A 63 3.00 3.91 -9.81
CA GLU A 63 3.41 4.98 -10.72
C GLU A 63 2.21 5.84 -11.14
N ARG A 64 1.14 5.20 -11.65
CA ARG A 64 -0.06 5.91 -12.09
C ARG A 64 -0.74 6.67 -10.96
N PHE A 65 -0.84 6.08 -9.78
CA PHE A 65 -1.49 6.71 -8.64
C PHE A 65 -0.66 7.86 -8.07
N ALA A 66 0.66 7.72 -8.03
CA ALA A 66 1.59 8.77 -7.65
C ALA A 66 1.55 9.96 -8.63
N LEU A 67 1.45 9.67 -9.92
CA LEU A 67 1.40 10.67 -10.99
C LEU A 67 0.07 11.43 -11.01
N THR A 68 -1.06 10.72 -10.93
CA THR A 68 -2.37 11.31 -11.24
C THR A 68 -3.26 11.51 -10.00
N GLY A 69 -2.90 10.91 -8.87
CA GLY A 69 -3.72 10.91 -7.64
C GLY A 69 -5.03 10.15 -7.77
N SER A 70 -5.23 9.44 -8.88
CA SER A 70 -6.46 8.71 -9.18
C SER A 70 -6.16 7.35 -9.79
N LEU A 71 -7.08 6.42 -9.55
CA LEU A 71 -7.15 5.14 -10.22
C LEU A 71 -8.65 4.86 -10.51
N PRO A 72 -9.00 4.18 -11.60
CA PRO A 72 -10.40 3.87 -11.92
C PRO A 72 -11.14 3.17 -10.76
N VAL A 73 -12.13 3.84 -10.16
CA VAL A 73 -13.00 3.25 -9.12
C VAL A 73 -14.18 2.52 -9.80
N PRO A 74 -14.61 1.32 -9.34
CA PRO A 74 -14.08 0.50 -8.25
C PRO A 74 -13.02 -0.53 -8.71
N ARG A 75 -12.50 -0.40 -9.94
CA ARG A 75 -11.67 -1.44 -10.58
C ARG A 75 -10.26 -1.51 -9.98
N GLU A 76 -9.68 -0.36 -9.68
CA GLU A 76 -8.28 -0.18 -9.27
C GLU A 76 -8.15 0.53 -7.91
N LEU A 77 -9.21 1.22 -7.47
CA LEU A 77 -9.30 1.84 -6.15
C LEU A 77 -10.68 1.57 -5.53
N ASN A 78 -10.73 1.39 -4.21
CA ASN A 78 -11.99 1.13 -3.49
C ASN A 78 -11.96 1.69 -2.08
N ASP A 79 -13.06 2.29 -1.64
CA ASP A 79 -13.25 2.64 -0.24
C ASP A 79 -13.69 1.40 0.55
N LEU A 80 -13.03 1.16 1.69
CA LEU A 80 -13.37 0.09 2.62
C LEU A 80 -14.19 0.70 3.77
N GLU A 81 -13.59 0.89 4.94
CA GLU A 81 -14.23 1.37 6.15
C GLU A 81 -13.24 2.22 6.95
N ASP A 82 -13.73 3.12 7.82
CA ASP A 82 -12.91 3.92 8.74
C ASP A 82 -11.74 4.65 8.06
N GLY A 83 -12.00 5.25 6.90
CA GLY A 83 -10.99 5.98 6.13
C GLY A 83 -9.89 5.11 5.51
N ILE A 84 -10.06 3.78 5.54
CA ILE A 84 -9.21 2.85 4.79
C ILE A 84 -9.71 2.75 3.36
N LYS A 85 -8.78 2.88 2.43
CA LYS A 85 -8.95 2.66 0.98
C LYS A 85 -8.08 1.49 0.54
N GLU A 86 -8.29 1.00 -0.66
CA GLU A 86 -7.59 -0.17 -1.20
C GLU A 86 -7.13 0.08 -2.63
N ILE A 87 -5.83 -0.08 -2.89
CA ILE A 87 -5.31 -0.22 -4.25
C ILE A 87 -5.49 -1.68 -4.69
N LYS A 88 -6.13 -1.89 -5.85
CA LYS A 88 -6.40 -3.22 -6.42
C LYS A 88 -5.45 -3.49 -7.59
N ALA A 89 -4.50 -4.41 -7.38
CA ALA A 89 -3.50 -4.83 -8.36
C ALA A 89 -3.71 -6.30 -8.77
N GLY A 90 -4.54 -6.56 -9.77
CA GLY A 90 -4.90 -7.94 -10.14
C GLY A 90 -5.64 -8.65 -8.99
N ASP A 91 -5.03 -9.70 -8.43
CA ASP A 91 -5.51 -10.38 -7.21
C ASP A 91 -4.85 -9.86 -5.92
N VAL A 92 -3.89 -8.94 -5.99
CA VAL A 92 -3.29 -8.27 -4.84
C VAL A 92 -4.19 -7.12 -4.38
N ARG A 93 -4.30 -6.95 -3.06
CA ARG A 93 -4.97 -5.85 -2.40
C ARG A 93 -4.03 -5.19 -1.42
N LEU A 94 -3.93 -3.87 -1.50
CA LEU A 94 -3.05 -3.04 -0.67
C LEU A 94 -3.91 -1.99 0.02
N PRO A 95 -4.40 -2.27 1.25
CA PRO A 95 -5.10 -1.29 2.04
C PRO A 95 -4.17 -0.13 2.44
N PHE A 96 -4.73 1.07 2.50
CA PHE A 96 -4.00 2.30 2.82
C PHE A 96 -4.92 3.36 3.43
N PHE A 97 -4.32 4.43 3.95
CA PHE A 97 -5.03 5.65 4.33
C PHE A 97 -4.30 6.89 3.82
N ASP A 98 -5.04 7.98 3.60
CA ASP A 98 -4.47 9.30 3.34
C ASP A 98 -3.88 9.88 4.64
N VAL A 99 -2.64 10.37 4.58
CA VAL A 99 -1.96 10.99 5.73
C VAL A 99 -2.57 12.37 5.98
N PRO A 100 -3.16 12.63 7.17
CA PRO A 100 -3.80 13.91 7.45
C PRO A 100 -2.83 15.07 7.29
N ARG A 101 -3.26 16.12 6.58
CA ARG A 101 -2.50 17.37 6.36
C ARG A 101 -1.13 17.16 5.69
N SER A 102 -0.94 16.06 4.96
CA SER A 102 0.30 15.85 4.22
C SER A 102 0.40 16.85 3.04
N PRO A 103 1.44 17.70 3.01
CA PRO A 103 1.62 18.67 1.92
C PRO A 103 1.93 17.99 0.58
N THR A 104 2.43 16.75 0.61
CA THR A 104 2.75 15.94 -0.57
C THR A 104 1.62 14.98 -0.96
N GLY A 105 0.47 15.05 -0.29
CA GLY A 105 -0.62 14.11 -0.49
C GLY A 105 -0.23 12.67 -0.15
N ALA A 106 0.61 12.47 0.86
CA ALA A 106 1.10 11.14 1.21
C ALA A 106 -0.03 10.17 1.56
N VAL A 107 0.10 8.93 1.11
CA VAL A 107 -0.72 7.79 1.50
C VAL A 107 0.19 6.74 2.14
N ARG A 108 -0.33 6.01 3.12
CA ARG A 108 0.43 4.96 3.83
C ARG A 108 -0.25 3.62 3.65
N LEU A 109 0.44 2.70 2.98
CA LEU A 109 0.02 1.31 2.82
C LEU A 109 0.15 0.59 4.16
N THR A 110 -0.94 0.00 4.65
CA THR A 110 -0.97 -0.64 5.96
C THR A 110 -0.49 -2.08 5.92
N SER A 111 -0.92 -2.82 4.89
CA SER A 111 -0.65 -4.25 4.72
C SER A 111 -0.85 -4.65 3.26
N GLY A 112 -0.70 -5.93 2.96
CA GLY A 112 -1.05 -6.48 1.66
C GLY A 112 -1.56 -7.91 1.77
N PHE A 113 -2.43 -8.32 0.85
CA PHE A 113 -2.93 -9.68 0.79
C PHE A 113 -3.36 -10.10 -0.62
N LEU A 114 -3.45 -11.41 -0.82
CA LEU A 114 -4.02 -12.01 -2.03
C LEU A 114 -5.51 -12.27 -1.84
N LYS A 115 -6.33 -11.70 -2.71
CA LYS A 115 -7.78 -11.87 -2.70
C LYS A 115 -8.15 -13.30 -3.14
N LYS A 116 -8.86 -14.01 -2.26
CA LYS A 116 -9.39 -15.37 -2.51
C LYS A 116 -10.92 -15.44 -2.61
N SER A 117 -11.61 -14.36 -2.23
CA SER A 117 -13.07 -14.27 -2.13
C SER A 117 -13.60 -13.04 -2.85
N TRP A 118 -14.91 -12.95 -3.10
CA TRP A 118 -15.50 -11.83 -3.82
C TRP A 118 -15.36 -10.47 -3.11
N LYS A 119 -15.46 -10.45 -1.77
CA LYS A 119 -15.26 -9.27 -0.93
C LYS A 119 -13.94 -9.34 -0.16
N THR A 120 -13.40 -8.17 0.22
CA THR A 120 -12.23 -8.07 1.11
C THR A 120 -12.60 -8.64 2.49
N PRO A 121 -11.90 -9.68 2.98
CA PRO A 121 -12.22 -10.28 4.26
C PRO A 121 -12.11 -9.30 5.44
N PRO A 122 -13.05 -9.31 6.41
CA PRO A 122 -13.06 -8.36 7.54
C PRO A 122 -11.77 -8.33 8.37
N LYS A 123 -11.02 -9.43 8.41
CA LYS A 123 -9.73 -9.48 9.13
C LYS A 123 -8.70 -8.48 8.57
N TYR A 124 -8.64 -8.29 7.26
CA TYR A 124 -7.68 -7.39 6.62
C TYR A 124 -8.08 -5.92 6.78
N ILE A 125 -9.40 -5.64 6.83
CA ILE A 125 -9.93 -4.31 7.14
C ILE A 125 -9.56 -3.94 8.58
N ARG A 126 -9.85 -4.82 9.54
CA ARG A 126 -9.52 -4.61 10.95
C ARG A 126 -8.00 -4.45 11.18
N GLU A 127 -7.19 -5.23 10.49
CA GLU A 127 -5.73 -5.07 10.51
C GLU A 127 -5.31 -3.68 9.99
N ALA A 128 -5.85 -3.25 8.84
CA ALA A 128 -5.54 -1.93 8.28
C ALA A 128 -5.92 -0.79 9.23
N ILE A 129 -7.08 -0.89 9.88
CA ILE A 129 -7.52 0.08 10.90
C ILE A 129 -6.57 0.10 12.10
N TRP A 130 -6.15 -1.07 12.58
CA TRP A 130 -5.19 -1.17 13.68
C TRP A 130 -3.82 -0.59 13.31
N VAL A 131 -3.25 -0.96 12.17
CA VAL A 131 -1.97 -0.39 11.69
C VAL A 131 -2.06 1.13 11.54
N ARG A 132 -3.17 1.66 11.03
CA ARG A 132 -3.40 3.11 10.95
C ARG A 132 -3.36 3.77 12.33
N LYS A 133 -4.00 3.17 13.34
CA LYS A 133 -4.01 3.71 14.71
C LYS A 133 -2.60 3.74 15.29
N GLU A 134 -1.84 2.67 15.09
CA GLU A 134 -0.45 2.60 15.55
C GLU A 134 0.47 3.57 14.81
N ASP A 135 0.35 3.69 13.49
CA ASP A 135 1.21 4.57 12.67
C ASP A 135 0.99 6.06 12.94
N LEU A 136 -0.22 6.43 13.34
CA LEU A 136 -0.59 7.79 13.74
C LEU A 136 -0.38 8.07 15.23
N SER A 137 0.06 7.06 16.00
CA SER A 137 0.40 7.27 17.41
C SER A 137 1.72 8.04 17.52
N PRO A 138 1.87 8.95 18.50
CA PRO A 138 3.07 9.76 18.69
C PRO A 138 4.35 8.95 18.94
#